data_AF-A0A7W1LSF5-F1
#
_entry.id   AF-A0A7W1LSF5-F1
#
_cell.length_a   1.000
_cell.length_b   1.000
_cell.length_c   1.000
_cell.angle_alpha   90.00
_cell.angle_beta   90.00
_cell.angle_gamma   90.00
#
_symmetry.space_group_name_H-M   'P 1'
#
loop_
_entity.id
_entity.type
_entity.pdbx_description
1 polymer ?
#
loop_
_entity_poly.entity_id
_entity_poly.type
_entity_poly.pdbx_seq_one_letter_code
_entity_poly.pdbx_strand_id
1 'polypeptide(L)' 'MRISLWHCGIEPLRYGGELWEVPNREEPFDGTNAPASVKLAGTIERVGANELRYVDDSGLTMRFVPDNGSEPICA' A
#
# COMPACT_ATOMS: atom_id res chain seq x y z
N MET A 1 9.88 -4.56 -6.58
CA MET A 1 9.65 -3.80 -5.33
C MET A 1 9.22 -4.78 -4.25
N ARG A 2 9.54 -4.57 -2.95
CA ARG A 2 8.93 -5.35 -1.85
C ARG A 2 7.96 -4.45 -1.10
N ILE A 3 6.73 -4.91 -0.94
CA ILE A 3 5.71 -4.27 -0.10
C ILE A 3 5.58 -5.16 1.13
N SER A 4 5.67 -4.55 2.32
CA SER A 4 5.53 -5.26 3.58
C SER A 4 4.18 -4.93 4.20
N LEU A 5 3.63 -5.87 4.96
CA LEU A 5 2.39 -5.68 5.70
C LEU A 5 2.68 -5.65 7.19
N TRP A 6 1.93 -4.84 7.92
CA TRP A 6 1.84 -4.87 9.38
C TRP A 6 0.42 -5.25 9.81
N HIS A 7 0.24 -5.55 11.10
CA HIS A 7 -0.97 -6.12 11.69
C HIS A 7 -2.29 -5.39 11.35
N CYS A 8 -2.25 -4.14 10.87
CA CYS A 8 -3.43 -3.36 10.49
C CYS A 8 -3.35 -2.71 9.09
N GLY A 9 -2.49 -3.18 8.18
CA GLY A 9 -2.38 -2.59 6.84
C GLY A 9 -1.06 -2.84 6.10
N ILE A 10 -0.70 -1.91 5.21
CA ILE A 10 0.54 -1.93 4.41
C ILE A 10 1.56 -0.97 5.01
N GLU A 11 2.81 -1.39 5.19
CA GLU A 11 3.89 -0.49 5.56
C GLU A 11 4.07 0.60 4.48
N PRO A 12 4.30 1.86 4.87
CA PRO A 12 4.54 2.94 3.92
C PRO A 12 5.66 2.61 2.94
N LEU A 13 5.36 2.79 1.66
CA LEU A 13 6.29 2.58 0.58
C LEU A 13 7.16 3.81 0.37
N ARG A 14 8.48 3.62 0.29
CA ARG A 14 9.40 4.66 -0.21
C ARG A 14 9.46 4.65 -1.73
N TYR A 15 9.05 5.74 -2.37
CA TYR A 15 9.14 5.94 -3.82
C TYR A 15 9.49 7.40 -4.15
N GLY A 16 10.52 7.60 -4.96
CA GLY A 16 10.97 8.96 -5.32
C GLY A 16 11.50 9.80 -4.14
N GLY A 17 11.87 9.16 -3.03
CA GLY A 17 12.27 9.86 -1.79
C GLY A 17 11.11 10.22 -0.85
N GLU A 18 9.88 10.04 -1.30
CA GLU A 18 8.64 10.32 -0.56
C GLU A 18 8.09 9.01 0.06
N LEU A 19 7.34 9.13 1.16
CA LEU A 19 6.60 8.03 1.77
C LEU A 19 5.17 8.03 1.22
N TRP A 20 4.65 6.83 0.97
CA TRP A 20 3.34 6.61 0.38
C TRP A 20 2.61 5.50 1.15
N GLU A 21 1.39 5.77 1.59
CA GLU A 21 0.56 4.83 2.33
C GLU A 21 -0.61 4.35 1.49
N VAL A 22 -1.15 3.17 1.80
CA VAL A 22 -2.45 2.78 1.24
C VAL A 22 -3.54 3.45 2.09
N PRO A 23 -4.44 4.24 1.49
CA PRO A 23 -5.51 4.86 2.25
C PRO A 23 -6.37 3.77 2.89
N ASN A 24 -6.61 3.92 4.19
CA ASN A 24 -7.30 2.98 5.06
C ASN A 24 -8.44 2.15 4.39
N ARG A 25 -8.38 0.81 4.59
CA ARG A 25 -9.50 -0.17 4.49
C ARG A 25 -9.91 -0.75 3.13
N GLU A 26 -9.08 -0.73 2.08
CA GLU A 26 -9.41 -1.52 0.88
C GLU A 26 -9.07 -3.01 1.12
N GLU A 27 -10.09 -3.88 1.14
CA GLU A 27 -9.90 -5.34 1.18
C GLU A 27 -8.96 -5.79 0.03
N PRO A 28 -8.05 -6.75 0.26
CA PRO A 28 -7.84 -7.56 1.46
C PRO A 28 -6.84 -6.97 2.48
N PHE A 29 -6.47 -5.69 2.36
CA PHE A 29 -5.41 -5.05 3.16
C PHE A 29 -5.96 -4.20 4.31
N ASP A 30 -7.19 -4.48 4.72
CA ASP A 30 -7.93 -3.80 5.79
C ASP A 30 -7.45 -4.16 7.21
N GLY A 31 -6.40 -4.98 7.32
CA GLY A 31 -5.87 -5.48 8.59
C GLY A 31 -6.62 -6.68 9.18
N THR A 32 -7.78 -7.04 8.64
CA THR A 32 -8.61 -8.15 9.15
C THR A 32 -8.31 -9.45 8.40
N ASN A 33 -8.15 -9.36 7.07
CA ASN A 33 -7.90 -10.52 6.20
C ASN A 33 -6.50 -10.52 5.56
N ALA A 34 -5.65 -9.57 5.95
CA ALA A 34 -4.31 -9.42 5.40
C ALA A 34 -3.37 -10.51 5.97
N PRO A 35 -2.69 -11.31 5.14
CA PRO A 35 -1.67 -12.25 5.62
C PRO A 35 -0.55 -11.51 6.36
N ALA A 36 0.01 -12.10 7.43
CA ALA A 36 1.07 -11.50 8.24
C ALA A 36 2.31 -11.02 7.45
N SER A 37 2.50 -11.58 6.26
CA SER A 37 3.38 -11.02 5.24
C SER A 37 2.82 -11.37 3.87
N VAL A 38 2.56 -10.38 3.02
CA VAL A 38 2.31 -10.62 1.60
C VAL A 38 3.52 -10.12 0.82
N LYS A 39 4.09 -11.00 0.00
CA LYS A 39 5.10 -10.62 -0.98
C LYS A 39 4.40 -10.43 -2.30
N LEU A 40 4.08 -9.18 -2.63
CA LEU A 40 3.54 -8.83 -3.94
C LEU A 40 4.70 -8.49 -4.88
N ALA A 41 4.65 -9.05 -6.10
CA ALA A 41 5.55 -8.72 -7.19
C ALA A 41 4.74 -8.05 -8.30
N GLY A 42 5.13 -6.83 -8.65
CA GLY A 42 4.38 -6.02 -9.60
C GLY A 42 5.07 -4.70 -9.88
N THR A 43 4.38 -3.86 -10.65
CA THR A 43 4.87 -2.58 -11.14
C THR A 43 4.18 -1.44 -10.40
N ILE A 44 4.90 -0.35 -10.17
CA ILE A 44 4.36 0.87 -9.59
C ILE A 44 4.43 1.98 -10.64
N GLU A 45 3.28 2.61 -10.85
CA GLU A 45 3.12 3.73 -11.76
C GLU A 45 2.64 4.96 -10.99
N ARG A 46 3.22 6.12 -11.28
CA ARG A 46 2.77 7.39 -10.69
C ARG A 46 1.58 7.92 -11.48
N VAL A 47 0.42 8.01 -10.84
CA VAL A 47 -0.83 8.54 -11.41
C VAL A 47 -0.98 10.00 -10.95
N GLY A 48 -0.22 10.90 -11.59
CA GLY A 48 -0.23 12.31 -11.25
C GLY A 48 0.54 12.66 -9.97
N ALA A 49 0.16 13.75 -9.31
CA ALA A 49 0.93 14.28 -8.18
C ALA A 49 0.75 13.48 -6.88
N ASN A 50 -0.46 12.96 -6.64
CA ASN A 50 -0.93 12.50 -5.32
C ASN A 50 -1.37 11.02 -5.32
N GLU A 51 -1.00 10.25 -6.35
CA GLU A 51 -1.36 8.84 -6.41
C GLU A 51 -0.23 8.01 -7.01
N LEU A 52 0.10 6.89 -6.36
CA LEU A 52 0.80 5.78 -7.00
C LEU A 52 -0.17 4.61 -7.16
N ARG A 53 -0.07 3.93 -8.29
CA ARG A 53 -0.81 2.71 -8.57
C ARG A 53 0.15 1.55 -8.68
N TYR A 54 -0.08 0.55 -7.84
CA TYR A 54 0.57 -0.75 -7.95
C TYR A 54 -0.32 -1.68 -8.76
N VAL A 55 0.27 -2.46 -9.67
CA VAL A 55 -0.40 -3.52 -10.43
C VAL A 55 0.48 -4.77 -10.43
N ASP A 56 -0.06 -5.92 -10.07
CA ASP A 56 0.63 -7.21 -10.21
C ASP A 56 0.22 -8.00 -11.46
N ASP A 57 0.92 -9.10 -11.72
CA ASP A 57 0.66 -10.00 -12.86
C ASP A 57 -0.70 -10.74 -12.77
N SER A 58 -1.35 -10.73 -11.60
CA SER A 58 -2.70 -11.30 -11.40
C SER A 58 -3.80 -10.27 -11.66
N GLY A 59 -3.45 -9.00 -11.91
CA GLY A 59 -4.39 -7.91 -12.09
C GLY A 59 -4.84 -7.25 -10.77
N LEU A 60 -4.21 -7.58 -9.63
CA LEU A 60 -4.46 -6.88 -8.38
C LEU A 60 -3.91 -5.46 -8.48
N THR A 61 -4.77 -4.49 -8.21
CA THR A 61 -4.41 -3.07 -8.19
C THR A 61 -4.47 -2.53 -6.77
N MET A 62 -3.44 -1.78 -6.35
CA MET A 62 -3.48 -1.01 -5.11
C MET A 62 -3.19 0.45 -5.38
N ARG A 63 -3.87 1.32 -4.65
CA ARG A 63 -3.63 2.75 -4.69
C ARG A 63 -2.83 3.16 -3.45
N PHE A 64 -1.83 3.99 -3.66
CA PHE A 64 -1.11 4.67 -2.59
C PHE A 64 -1.28 6.18 -2.71
N VAL A 65 -1.38 6.86 -1.58
CA VAL A 65 -1.43 8.31 -1.46
C VAL A 65 -0.20 8.78 -0.65
N PRO A 66 0.20 10.06 -0.74
CA PRO A 66 1.28 10.57 0.08
C PRO A 66 0.98 10.32 1.56
N ASP A 67 1.98 9.80 2.27
CA ASP A 67 1.88 9.56 3.71
C ASP A 67 1.58 10.87 4.43
N ASN A 68 0.46 10.90 5.15
CA ASN A 68 0.02 12.08 5.88
C ASN A 68 0.55 12.10 7.33
N GLY A 69 1.38 11.13 7.72
CA GLY A 69 1.94 10.98 9.06
C GLY A 69 0.94 10.55 10.13
N SER A 70 -0.31 10.24 9.78
CA SER A 70 -1.27 9.69 10.73
C SER A 70 -1.02 8.20 10.88
N GLU A 71 -0.79 7.75 12.10
CA GLU A 71 -0.76 6.31 12.38
C GLU A 71 -2.10 5.69 11.96
N PRO A 72 -2.10 4.56 11.24
CA PRO A 72 -3.32 3.88 10.87
C PRO A 72 -4.06 3.44 12.15
N ILE A 73 -5.23 4.02 12.38
CA ILE A 73 -6.06 3.72 13.55
C ILE A 73 -6.68 2.32 13.35
N CYS A 74 -6.17 1.31 14.06
CA CYS A 74 -6.81 -0.01 14.15
C CYS A 74 -8.18 0.18 14.84
N ALA A 75 -9.27 -0.28 14.20
CA ALA A 75 -10.62 -0.24 14.75
C ALA A 75 -10.97 -1.56 15.44
#